data_AF-A0A123TE92-F1
#
_entry.id   AF-A0A123TE92-F1
#
_cell.length_a   1.000
_cell.length_b   1.000
_cell.length_c   1.000
_cell.angle_alpha   90.00
_cell.angle_beta   90.00
_cell.angle_gamma   90.00
#
_symmetry.space_group_name_H-M   'P 1'
#
loop_
_entity.id
_entity.type
_entity.pdbx_description
1 polymer ?
#
loop_
_entity_poly.entity_id
_entity_poly.type
_entity_poly.pdbx_seq_one_letter_code
_entity_poly.pdbx_strand_id
1 'polypeptide(L)'
;MEAIEIVKNLLETEDLDMFSKIISDVSSEEILYLFVCNFNYDGNIDKLYYIINHSLCSRNIALKIFYLLDGYSFLLGDLDNFSDQSVPLLLDRIYTGLVSNDFSKGNIEIQSEFTKVQIYKLKKLDFNIPTDILFGIEGNFIDSTL
;
A
#
# COMPACT_ATOMS: atom_id res chain seq x y z
N MET A 1 10.63 -2.20 -22.20
CA MET A 1 9.87 -3.34 -21.63
C MET A 1 8.49 -2.80 -21.34
N GLU A 2 7.43 -3.48 -21.77
CA GLU A 2 6.06 -3.02 -21.51
C GLU A 2 5.79 -3.07 -20.00
N ALA A 3 5.05 -2.11 -19.44
CA ALA A 3 4.84 -2.00 -17.99
C ALA A 3 4.32 -3.31 -17.36
N ILE A 4 3.42 -3.99 -18.09
CA ILE A 4 2.86 -5.29 -17.70
C ILE A 4 3.92 -6.36 -17.51
N GLU A 5 4.92 -6.43 -18.40
CA GLU A 5 5.98 -7.43 -18.32
C GLU A 5 6.87 -7.22 -17.10
N ILE A 6 7.16 -5.95 -16.76
CA ILE A 6 7.90 -5.61 -15.54
C ILE A 6 7.11 -6.05 -14.31
N VAL A 7 5.80 -5.80 -14.29
CA VAL A 7 4.93 -6.19 -13.17
C VAL A 7 4.88 -7.71 -13.02
N LYS A 8 4.71 -8.47 -14.12
CA LYS A 8 4.74 -9.94 -14.08
C LYS A 8 6.05 -10.47 -13.53
N ASN A 9 7.17 -9.94 -14.01
CA ASN A 9 8.50 -10.29 -13.49
C ASN A 9 8.62 -10.00 -11.99
N LEU A 10 8.15 -8.85 -11.50
CA LEU A 10 8.14 -8.52 -10.07
C LEU A 10 7.28 -9.49 -9.25
N LEU A 11 6.10 -9.89 -9.76
CA LEU A 11 5.18 -10.80 -9.07
C LEU A 11 5.75 -12.23 -8.98
N GLU A 12 6.42 -12.69 -10.04
CA GLU A 12 7.00 -14.04 -10.13
C GLU A 12 8.36 -14.17 -9.44
N THR A 13 9.06 -13.06 -9.17
CA THR A 13 10.39 -13.09 -8.55
C THR A 13 10.30 -13.46 -7.07
N GLU A 14 10.66 -14.69 -6.70
CA GLU A 14 10.71 -15.14 -5.30
C GLU A 14 11.96 -14.64 -4.54
N ASP A 15 13.11 -14.58 -5.22
CA ASP A 15 14.38 -14.16 -4.62
C ASP A 15 14.40 -12.66 -4.30
N LEU A 16 14.57 -12.32 -3.02
CA LEU A 16 14.53 -10.93 -2.56
C LEU A 16 15.67 -10.07 -3.13
N ASP A 17 16.84 -10.64 -3.37
CA ASP A 17 17.97 -9.90 -3.95
C ASP A 17 17.68 -9.53 -5.40
N MET A 18 17.12 -10.45 -6.18
CA MET A 18 16.68 -10.19 -7.55
C MET A 18 15.51 -9.20 -7.58
N PHE A 19 14.53 -9.36 -6.67
CA PHE A 19 13.42 -8.42 -6.54
C PHE A 19 13.92 -7.00 -6.28
N SER A 20 14.87 -6.86 -5.35
CA SER A 20 15.46 -5.57 -4.97
C SER A 20 16.13 -4.84 -6.15
N LYS A 21 16.72 -5.59 -7.10
CA LYS A 21 17.34 -5.04 -8.31
C LYS A 21 16.32 -4.62 -9.34
N ILE A 22 15.30 -5.45 -9.57
CA ILE A 22 14.23 -5.12 -10.53
C ILE A 22 13.48 -3.89 -10.03
N ILE A 23 13.14 -3.83 -8.74
CA ILE A 23 12.36 -2.74 -8.18
C ILE A 23 13.14 -1.42 -8.16
N SER A 24 14.46 -1.44 -7.97
CA SER A 24 15.27 -0.21 -8.00
C SER A 24 15.34 0.45 -9.38
N ASP A 25 15.14 -0.33 -10.44
CA ASP A 25 15.15 0.16 -11.82
C ASP A 25 13.75 0.62 -12.29
N VAL A 26 12.71 0.49 -11.45
CA VAL A 26 11.36 0.94 -11.78
C VAL A 26 11.31 2.47 -11.84
N SER A 27 10.92 2.98 -13.01
CA SER A 27 10.85 4.42 -13.27
C SER A 27 9.41 4.96 -13.34
N SER A 28 8.41 4.18 -12.94
CA SER A 28 7.00 4.56 -13.01
C SER A 28 6.24 4.22 -11.73
N GLU A 29 5.51 5.19 -11.19
CA GLU A 29 4.56 4.99 -10.09
C GLU A 29 3.48 3.96 -10.45
N GLU A 30 3.03 3.95 -11.71
CA GLU A 30 2.03 3.01 -12.22
C GLU A 30 2.48 1.54 -12.09
N ILE A 31 3.76 1.26 -12.31
CA ILE A 31 4.30 -0.10 -12.13
C ILE A 31 4.22 -0.52 -10.65
N LEU A 32 4.54 0.38 -9.73
CA LEU A 32 4.38 0.11 -8.29
C LEU A 32 2.91 -0.14 -7.93
N TYR A 33 2.00 0.67 -8.47
CA TYR A 33 0.57 0.52 -8.26
C TYR A 33 0.06 -0.84 -8.77
N LEU A 34 0.38 -1.19 -10.02
CA LEU A 34 -0.04 -2.45 -10.62
C LEU A 34 0.53 -3.66 -9.88
N PHE A 35 1.78 -3.58 -9.41
CA PHE A 35 2.36 -4.61 -8.55
C PHE A 35 1.53 -4.76 -7.27
N VAL A 36 1.34 -3.69 -6.50
CA VAL A 36 0.62 -3.74 -5.22
C VAL A 36 -0.81 -4.26 -5.39
N CYS A 37 -1.52 -3.87 -6.45
CA CYS A 37 -2.89 -4.32 -6.73
C CYS A 37 -3.00 -5.83 -6.98
N ASN A 38 -1.93 -6.47 -7.44
CA ASN A 38 -1.92 -7.89 -7.83
C ASN A 38 -1.05 -8.75 -6.90
N PHE A 39 -0.43 -8.14 -5.90
CA PHE A 39 0.53 -8.80 -5.04
C PHE A 39 -0.15 -9.56 -3.89
N ASN A 40 0.19 -10.84 -3.74
CA ASN A 40 -0.13 -11.61 -2.55
C ASN A 40 1.00 -11.44 -1.53
N TYR A 41 0.73 -10.76 -0.43
CA TYR A 41 1.72 -10.50 0.61
C TYR A 41 1.98 -11.68 1.55
N ASP A 42 1.17 -12.75 1.50
CA ASP A 42 1.33 -13.90 2.39
C ASP A 42 2.75 -14.49 2.27
N GLY A 43 3.48 -14.49 3.39
CA GLY A 43 4.89 -14.87 3.45
C GLY A 43 5.89 -13.99 2.68
N ASN A 44 5.47 -12.83 2.15
CA ASN A 44 6.28 -11.97 1.28
C ASN A 44 6.28 -10.48 1.71
N ILE A 45 6.03 -10.20 2.98
CA ILE A 45 5.96 -8.83 3.53
C ILE A 45 7.21 -7.98 3.25
N ASP A 46 8.39 -8.59 3.18
CA ASP A 46 9.67 -7.91 2.89
C ASP A 46 9.66 -7.16 1.56
N LYS A 47 8.93 -7.66 0.56
CA LYS A 47 8.79 -6.98 -0.74
C LYS A 47 8.08 -5.64 -0.58
N LEU A 48 7.08 -5.54 0.30
CA LEU A 48 6.36 -4.29 0.57
C LEU A 48 7.26 -3.26 1.27
N TYR A 49 8.25 -3.68 2.05
CA TYR A 49 9.25 -2.74 2.59
C TYR A 49 10.07 -2.09 1.47
N TYR A 50 10.45 -2.82 0.42
CA TYR A 50 11.13 -2.22 -0.73
C TYR A 50 10.22 -1.23 -1.46
N ILE A 51 8.93 -1.54 -1.61
CA ILE A 51 7.97 -0.61 -2.23
C ILE A 51 7.84 0.67 -1.39
N ILE A 52 7.63 0.55 -0.07
CA ILE A 52 7.46 1.70 0.83
C ILE A 52 8.71 2.58 0.91
N ASN A 53 9.91 2.01 0.73
CA ASN A 53 11.17 2.75 0.69
C ASN A 53 11.50 3.34 -0.70
N HIS A 54 10.77 2.97 -1.75
CA HIS A 54 11.06 3.40 -3.11
C HIS A 54 10.78 4.90 -3.30
N SER A 55 11.62 5.61 -4.07
CA SER A 55 11.46 7.06 -4.28
C SER A 55 10.17 7.44 -5.03
N LEU A 56 9.59 6.49 -5.77
CA LEU A 56 8.30 6.62 -6.45
C LEU A 56 7.13 6.13 -5.58
N CYS A 57 7.36 5.72 -4.34
CA CYS A 57 6.29 5.42 -3.40
C CYS A 57 5.61 6.73 -2.99
N SER A 58 4.54 7.04 -3.70
CA SER A 58 3.70 8.16 -3.37
C SER A 58 2.77 7.82 -2.21
N ARG A 59 2.09 8.85 -1.71
CA ARG A 59 1.00 8.72 -0.76
C ARG A 59 -0.08 7.74 -1.24
N ASN A 60 -0.32 7.71 -2.55
CA ASN A 60 -1.34 6.87 -3.19
C ASN A 60 -0.92 5.38 -3.11
N ILE A 61 0.34 5.08 -3.40
CA ILE A 61 0.90 3.73 -3.26
C ILE A 61 0.91 3.29 -1.80
N ALA A 62 1.36 4.16 -0.90
CA ALA A 62 1.39 3.88 0.53
C ALA A 62 -0.02 3.60 1.09
N LEU A 63 -1.02 4.39 0.68
CA LEU A 63 -2.42 4.16 1.06
C LEU A 63 -2.95 2.83 0.52
N LYS A 64 -2.60 2.46 -0.72
CA LYS A 64 -3.00 1.17 -1.28
C LYS A 64 -2.41 -0.01 -0.50
N ILE A 65 -1.14 0.08 -0.09
CA ILE A 65 -0.50 -0.94 0.76
C ILE A 65 -1.15 -0.98 2.15
N PHE A 66 -1.51 0.18 2.70
CA PHE A 66 -2.21 0.26 3.98
C PHE A 66 -3.52 -0.53 3.95
N TYR A 67 -4.31 -0.43 2.87
CA TYR A 67 -5.52 -1.23 2.71
C TYR A 67 -5.23 -2.72 2.50
N LEU A 68 -4.24 -3.06 1.66
CA LEU A 68 -3.81 -4.43 1.41
C LEU A 68 -3.47 -5.19 2.71
N LEU A 69 -2.85 -4.49 3.66
CA LEU A 69 -2.40 -5.05 4.95
C LEU A 69 -3.46 -4.99 6.06
N ASP A 70 -4.75 -4.78 5.74
CA ASP A 70 -5.83 -4.61 6.72
C ASP A 70 -5.59 -3.44 7.69
N GLY A 71 -5.35 -2.26 7.13
CA GLY A 71 -5.25 -1.02 7.88
C GLY A 71 -6.49 -0.70 8.72
N TYR A 72 -7.65 -1.32 8.46
CA TYR A 72 -8.83 -1.17 9.31
C TYR A 72 -8.61 -1.79 10.69
N SER A 73 -8.16 -3.05 10.78
CA SER A 73 -7.87 -3.68 12.07
C SER A 73 -6.75 -2.97 12.82
N PHE A 74 -5.75 -2.46 12.11
CA PHE A 74 -4.72 -1.61 12.72
C PHE A 74 -5.30 -0.34 13.37
N LEU A 75 -6.20 0.38 12.69
CA LEU A 75 -6.83 1.59 13.24
C LEU A 75 -7.75 1.32 14.44
N LEU A 76 -8.29 0.10 14.55
CA LEU A 76 -9.04 -0.32 15.73
C LEU A 76 -8.17 -0.70 16.93
N GLY A 77 -6.86 -0.92 16.69
CA GLY A 77 -5.96 -1.49 17.69
C GLY A 77 -6.14 -2.99 17.88
N ASP A 78 -6.80 -3.68 16.94
CA ASP A 78 -7.04 -5.13 16.98
C ASP A 78 -5.79 -5.91 16.52
N LEU A 79 -4.65 -5.66 17.18
CA LEU A 79 -3.35 -6.18 16.73
C LEU A 79 -3.24 -7.72 16.82
N ASP A 80 -4.06 -8.35 17.66
CA ASP A 80 -4.14 -9.81 17.79
C ASP A 80 -4.69 -10.49 16.52
N ASN A 81 -5.28 -9.74 15.58
CA ASN A 81 -5.73 -10.27 14.29
C ASN A 81 -4.57 -10.57 13.33
N PHE A 82 -3.38 -10.02 13.58
CA PHE A 82 -2.21 -10.23 12.72
C PHE A 82 -1.40 -11.44 13.21
N SER A 83 -1.33 -12.48 12.39
CA SER A 83 -0.50 -13.66 12.65
C SER A 83 1.00 -13.38 12.52
N ASP A 84 1.37 -12.45 11.65
CA ASP A 84 2.74 -11.99 11.43
C ASP A 84 2.95 -10.60 12.06
N GLN A 85 3.87 -10.51 13.02
CA GLN A 85 4.19 -9.27 13.74
C GLN A 85 4.90 -8.22 12.86
N SER A 86 5.43 -8.60 11.70
CA SER A 86 6.01 -7.64 10.76
C SER A 86 4.96 -6.75 10.09
N VAL A 87 3.71 -7.23 9.98
CA VAL A 87 2.58 -6.51 9.38
C VAL A 87 2.19 -5.27 10.19
N PRO A 88 1.89 -5.35 11.50
CA PRO A 88 1.57 -4.16 12.28
C PRO A 88 2.74 -3.16 12.36
N LEU A 89 4.00 -3.63 12.33
CA LEU A 89 5.17 -2.75 12.25
C LEU A 89 5.24 -1.96 10.94
N LEU A 90 4.94 -2.61 9.81
CA LEU A 90 4.86 -1.94 8.52
C LEU A 90 3.67 -0.98 8.45
N LEU A 91 2.50 -1.38 8.98
CA LEU A 91 1.32 -0.52 9.07
C LEU A 91 1.58 0.74 9.91
N ASP A 92 2.27 0.61 11.04
CA ASP A 92 2.64 1.76 11.89
C ASP A 92 3.54 2.75 11.13
N ARG A 93 4.54 2.23 10.42
CA ARG A 93 5.40 3.04 9.55
C ARG A 93 4.59 3.76 8.46
N ILE A 94 3.71 3.03 7.77
CA ILE A 94 2.89 3.59 6.68
C ILE A 94 1.95 4.65 7.23
N TYR A 95 1.23 4.35 8.31
CA TYR A 95 0.28 5.27 8.93
C TYR A 95 0.97 6.54 9.42
N THR A 96 2.12 6.41 10.07
CA THR A 96 2.94 7.55 10.48
C THR A 96 3.25 8.45 9.29
N GLY A 97 3.77 7.88 8.19
CA GLY A 97 4.09 8.63 6.96
C GLY A 97 2.85 9.26 6.29
N LEU A 98 1.70 8.61 6.35
CA LEU A 98 0.43 9.15 5.87
C LEU A 98 -0.05 10.33 6.74
N VAL A 99 0.19 10.32 8.04
CA VAL A 99 -0.20 11.41 8.95
C VAL A 99 0.78 12.58 8.89
N SER A 100 2.09 12.32 8.86
CA SER A 100 3.16 13.34 8.76
C SER A 100 3.31 13.93 7.36
N ASN A 101 2.71 13.30 6.34
CA ASN A 101 2.83 13.66 4.93
C ASN A 101 4.27 13.51 4.39
N ASP A 102 4.94 12.43 4.81
CA ASP A 102 6.32 12.09 4.40
C ASP A 102 6.40 11.47 3.00
N PHE A 103 5.26 11.04 2.44
CA PHE A 103 5.19 10.52 1.09
C PHE A 103 5.00 11.63 0.05
N SER A 104 5.61 11.46 -1.12
CA SER A 104 5.40 12.36 -2.25
C SER A 104 3.94 12.30 -2.74
N LYS A 105 3.46 13.38 -3.36
CA LYS A 105 2.13 13.39 -3.97
C LYS A 105 2.15 12.58 -5.27
N GLY A 106 1.27 11.58 -5.36
CA GLY A 106 1.01 10.81 -6.57
C GLY A 106 -0.16 11.40 -7.37
N ASN A 107 -0.50 10.73 -8.47
CA ASN A 107 -1.63 11.11 -9.32
C ASN A 107 -2.56 9.94 -9.67
N ILE A 108 -2.49 8.84 -8.93
CA ILE A 108 -3.31 7.64 -9.17
C ILE A 108 -4.54 7.66 -8.27
N GLU A 109 -5.71 7.39 -8.82
CA GLU A 109 -6.92 7.28 -8.01
C GLU A 109 -6.87 6.05 -7.09
N ILE A 110 -7.11 6.25 -5.80
CA ILE A 110 -7.22 5.17 -4.82
C ILE A 110 -8.64 5.20 -4.26
N GLN A 111 -9.42 4.18 -4.58
CA GLN A 111 -10.73 3.98 -3.99
C GLN A 111 -10.58 3.46 -2.56
N SER A 112 -11.41 3.95 -1.64
CA SER A 112 -11.43 3.42 -0.27
C SER A 112 -11.87 1.96 -0.27
N GLU A 113 -11.08 1.11 0.38
CA GLU A 113 -11.44 -0.29 0.62
C GLU A 113 -12.28 -0.45 1.91
N PHE A 114 -12.51 0.64 2.65
CA PHE A 114 -13.35 0.61 3.82
C PHE A 114 -14.82 0.73 3.45
N THR A 115 -15.63 -0.13 4.05
CA THR A 115 -17.10 -0.04 3.96
C THR A 115 -17.64 1.17 4.73
N LYS A 116 -18.84 1.62 4.37
CA LYS A 116 -19.55 2.69 5.11
C LYS A 116 -19.68 2.41 6.60
N VAL A 117 -19.86 1.14 6.98
CA VAL A 117 -19.96 0.72 8.39
C VAL A 117 -18.62 0.85 9.09
N GLN A 118 -17.53 0.44 8.44
CA GLN A 118 -16.17 0.58 8.99
C GLN A 118 -15.82 2.05 9.18
N ILE A 119 -16.05 2.90 8.19
CA ILE A 119 -15.82 4.36 8.29
C ILE A 119 -16.64 4.96 9.43
N TYR A 120 -17.91 4.57 9.57
CA TYR A 120 -18.76 5.04 10.68
C TYR A 120 -18.22 4.63 12.05
N LYS A 121 -17.70 3.40 12.20
CA LYS A 121 -17.07 2.93 13.43
C LYS A 121 -15.80 3.72 13.74
N LEU A 122 -14.90 3.88 12.75
CA LEU A 122 -13.65 4.63 12.92
C LEU A 122 -13.91 6.08 13.36
N LYS A 123 -14.89 6.76 12.75
CA LYS A 123 -15.27 8.14 13.13
C LYS A 123 -15.80 8.27 14.56
N LYS A 124 -16.29 7.20 15.18
CA LYS A 124 -16.74 7.22 16.59
C LYS A 124 -15.59 7.14 17.59
N LEU A 125 -14.43 6.68 17.17
CA LEU A 125 -13.28 6.50 18.06
C LEU A 125 -12.55 7.82 18.38
N ASP A 126 -13.08 8.96 17.88
CA ASP A 126 -12.54 10.31 18.06
C ASP A 126 -11.07 10.47 17.62
N PHE A 127 -10.62 9.58 16.73
CA PHE A 127 -9.34 9.70 16.07
C PHE A 127 -9.46 10.69 14.92
N ASN A 128 -8.54 11.65 14.86
CA ASN A 128 -8.40 12.56 13.71
C ASN A 128 -7.70 11.83 12.54
N ILE A 129 -8.36 10.78 12.03
CA ILE A 129 -7.87 10.01 10.88
C ILE A 129 -7.99 10.88 9.63
N PRO A 130 -6.90 11.06 8.86
CA PRO A 130 -6.95 11.78 7.60
C PRO A 130 -8.10 11.32 6.68
N THR A 131 -8.80 12.29 6.08
CA THR A 131 -9.99 12.04 5.24
C THR A 131 -9.68 11.11 4.07
N ASP A 132 -8.49 11.23 3.49
CA ASP A 132 -8.04 10.39 2.38
C ASP A 132 -7.84 8.93 2.77
N ILE A 133 -7.41 8.64 4.00
CA ILE A 133 -7.36 7.26 4.51
C ILE A 133 -8.77 6.66 4.60
N LEU A 134 -9.78 7.47 4.95
CA LEU A 134 -11.16 6.99 5.09
C LEU A 134 -11.88 6.86 3.75
N PHE A 135 -11.67 7.80 2.82
CA PHE A 135 -12.48 7.95 1.61
C PHE A 135 -11.71 7.73 0.31
N GLY A 136 -10.41 7.47 0.38
CA GLY A 136 -9.56 7.33 -0.79
C GLY A 136 -8.99 8.66 -1.26
N ILE A 137 -8.23 8.60 -2.35
CA ILE A 137 -7.58 9.74 -3.00
C ILE A 137 -8.07 9.85 -4.44
N GLU A 138 -8.53 11.02 -4.84
CA GLU A 138 -8.87 11.32 -6.23
C GLU A 138 -7.61 11.39 -7.11
N GLY A 139 -7.71 10.93 -8.35
CA GLY A 139 -6.59 10.94 -9.30
C GLY A 139 -7.00 10.37 -10.65
N ASN A 140 -6.00 9.89 -11.39
CA ASN A 140 -6.21 9.16 -12.64
C ASN A 140 -6.58 7.71 -12.32
N PHE A 141 -7.71 7.25 -12.85
CA PHE A 141 -8.05 5.84 -12.84
C PHE A 141 -7.06 5.02 -13.66
N ILE A 142 -6.59 3.91 -13.09
CA ILE A 142 -5.74 2.92 -13.76
C ILE A 142 -6.41 1.56 -13.59
N ASP A 143 -6.70 0.88 -14.70
CA ASP A 143 -7.17 -0.51 -14.68
C ASP A 143 -6.02 -1.41 -14.20
N SER A 144 -6.24 -2.09 -13.08
CA SER A 144 -5.23 -2.93 -12.45
C SER A 144 -5.26 -4.39 -12.88
N THR A 145 -6.11 -4.75 -13.85
CA THR A 145 -6.25 -6.12 -14.34
C THR A 145 -5.02 -6.54 -15.17
N LEU A 146 -4.39 -7.67 -14.82
CA LEU A 146 -3.18 -8.23 -15.49
C LEU A 146 -3.43 -9.53 -16.25
#